data_AF-A0A9W4SSW1-F1
#
_entry.id   AF-A0A9W4SSW1-F1
#
_cell.length_a   1.000
_cell.length_b   1.000
_cell.length_c   1.000
_cell.angle_alpha   90.00
_cell.angle_beta   90.00
_cell.angle_gamma   90.00
#
_symmetry.space_group_name_H-M   'P 1'
#
loop_
_entity.id
_entity.type
_entity.pdbx_description
1 polymer ?
#
loop_
_entity_poly.entity_id
_entity_poly.type
_entity_poly.pdbx_seq_one_letter_code
_entity_poly.pdbx_strand_id
1 'polypeptide(L)'
;MTEYQSLKNLINRLEAATSRLEDLGTSSAAANNLSRNSAGGQPAAPSLVSSQSNDAVGGGEVSPTLAAYDELIEGPLKNYLERSKLIGGIVEDQSHAVEDLFIAQRDFIYITTQSSKPTDETILELIKPTRLSLEKVCEFREKNRPSPFFNHLSTVSEGIGALCWVTLEEKPAPFVGELRNSSQFYAHRVIKEFKDKEQSQSHIAWANSFVFLLASLQNYIKEYHIKGLAWNPEGANPKNFVGRKPASPYSSKMSPPSAPPRGKVDMSSVFAELNKGETITSGLKKVEKSQMTHKNPSLRVSSVVSDIGAKKKSIKGPAAPPKPASLSLKKPPKKILTGNKWNIENYENDKNIIVEDTFINQTVYIFGYTCTKSGLVVDSVVATVDIVNCKSVQVQVQGKTPIIVIDKTDSGQIFLSEECLDVEILTAKSSSINVNIPGMGDNGDYAERPVPEQFKTTIVEGKLISTPVEHTG
;
A
#
# COMPACT_ATOMS: atom_id res chain seq x y z
N MET A 1 35.72 -28.55 -8.47
CA MET A 1 35.23 -29.27 -9.67
C MET A 1 33.85 -29.90 -9.50
N THR A 2 33.37 -30.14 -8.28
CA THR A 2 32.07 -30.78 -7.96
C THR A 2 30.85 -29.85 -8.13
N GLU A 3 30.96 -28.56 -7.83
CA GLU A 3 29.84 -27.60 -7.98
C GLU A 3 29.47 -27.31 -9.44
N TYR A 4 30.47 -27.23 -10.32
CA TYR A 4 30.24 -27.03 -11.76
C TYR A 4 29.53 -28.23 -12.41
N GLN A 5 29.78 -29.44 -11.90
CA GLN A 5 29.06 -30.64 -12.33
C GLN A 5 27.62 -30.64 -11.79
N SER A 6 27.38 -30.11 -10.59
CA SER A 6 26.04 -29.96 -10.01
C SER A 6 25.19 -28.96 -10.80
N LEU A 7 25.77 -27.81 -11.18
CA LEU A 7 25.08 -26.80 -11.98
C LEU A 7 24.78 -27.29 -13.41
N LYS A 8 25.72 -27.98 -14.05
CA LYS A 8 25.48 -28.62 -15.35
C LYS A 8 24.39 -29.70 -15.28
N ASN A 9 24.34 -30.47 -14.20
CA ASN A 9 23.28 -31.45 -13.98
C ASN A 9 21.92 -30.78 -13.74
N LEU A 10 21.88 -29.61 -13.09
CA LEU A 10 20.64 -28.84 -12.90
C LEU A 10 20.12 -28.27 -14.22
N ILE A 11 21.01 -27.69 -15.03
CA ILE A 11 20.66 -27.12 -16.34
C ILE A 11 20.18 -28.21 -17.30
N ASN A 12 20.88 -29.35 -17.38
CA ASN A 12 20.45 -30.47 -18.22
C ASN A 12 19.09 -31.06 -17.77
N ARG A 13 18.79 -31.03 -16.47
CA ARG A 13 17.47 -31.44 -15.95
C ARG A 13 16.37 -30.43 -16.26
N LEU A 14 16.68 -29.14 -16.24
CA LEU A 14 15.77 -28.06 -16.63
C LEU A 14 15.47 -28.12 -18.12
N GLU A 15 16.48 -28.29 -18.98
CA GLU A 15 16.28 -28.44 -20.43
C GLU A 15 15.49 -29.71 -20.76
N ALA A 16 15.75 -30.83 -20.08
CA ALA A 16 14.98 -32.06 -20.24
C ALA A 16 13.52 -31.92 -19.74
N ALA A 17 13.27 -31.10 -18.71
CA ALA A 17 11.92 -30.83 -18.22
C ALA A 17 11.14 -29.93 -19.19
N THR A 18 11.79 -28.92 -19.76
CA THR A 18 11.19 -28.02 -20.77
C THR A 18 10.90 -28.77 -22.06
N SER A 19 11.82 -29.61 -22.55
CA SER A 19 11.59 -30.43 -23.74
C SER A 19 10.44 -31.45 -23.56
N ARG A 20 10.29 -32.04 -22.37
CA ARG A 20 9.14 -32.92 -22.06
C ARG A 20 7.81 -32.16 -21.99
N LEU A 21 7.82 -30.90 -21.56
CA LEU A 21 6.65 -30.03 -21.57
C LEU A 21 6.24 -29.64 -23.00
N GLU A 22 7.22 -29.45 -23.88
CA GLU A 22 6.98 -29.17 -25.31
C GLU A 22 6.46 -30.41 -26.06
N ASP A 23 6.94 -31.62 -25.74
CA ASP A 23 6.42 -32.89 -26.27
C ASP A 23 5.00 -33.20 -25.78
N LEU A 24 4.63 -32.79 -24.56
CA LEU A 24 3.25 -32.89 -24.06
C LEU A 24 2.30 -31.88 -24.73
N GLY A 25 2.82 -30.70 -25.09
CA GLY A 25 2.08 -29.69 -25.85
C GLY A 25 1.78 -30.12 -27.29
N THR A 26 2.69 -30.85 -27.93
CA THR A 26 2.51 -31.38 -29.29
C THR A 26 1.75 -32.70 -29.34
N SER A 27 1.84 -33.55 -28.30
CA SER A 27 1.05 -34.79 -28.20
C SER A 27 -0.46 -34.55 -27.98
N SER A 28 -0.84 -33.41 -27.40
CA SER A 28 -2.25 -32.98 -27.30
C SER A 28 -2.87 -32.62 -28.67
N ALA A 29 -2.04 -32.25 -29.66
CA ALA A 29 -2.49 -31.96 -31.02
C ALA A 29 -2.63 -33.23 -31.90
N ALA A 30 -2.02 -34.36 -31.50
CA ALA A 30 -2.07 -35.62 -32.27
C ALA A 30 -3.24 -36.56 -31.87
N ALA A 31 -3.85 -36.36 -30.69
CA ALA A 31 -4.95 -37.21 -30.20
C ALA A 31 -6.33 -36.93 -30.83
N ASN A 32 -6.47 -35.87 -31.64
CA ASN A 32 -7.76 -35.48 -32.26
C ASN A 32 -8.00 -36.07 -33.67
N ASN A 33 -7.12 -36.94 -34.18
CA ASN A 33 -7.24 -37.48 -35.56
C ASN A 33 -7.47 -39.00 -35.68
N LEU A 34 -7.89 -39.68 -34.62
CA LEU A 34 -8.25 -41.11 -34.68
C LEU A 34 -9.60 -41.40 -34.03
N SER A 35 -10.69 -40.94 -34.64
CA SER A 35 -11.95 -41.70 -34.70
C SER A 35 -12.95 -41.08 -35.69
N ARG A 36 -12.81 -41.43 -36.97
CA ARG A 36 -13.88 -41.31 -37.97
C ARG A 36 -13.82 -42.54 -38.87
N ASN A 37 -14.66 -43.54 -38.58
CA ASN A 37 -15.33 -44.32 -39.62
C ASN A 37 -16.48 -45.18 -39.08
N SER A 38 -17.55 -45.20 -39.88
CA SER A 38 -18.76 -46.06 -39.83
C SER A 38 -19.91 -45.57 -38.94
N ALA A 39 -21.20 -45.62 -39.30
CA ALA A 39 -21.98 -45.61 -40.55
C ALA A 39 -23.46 -45.77 -40.12
N GLY A 40 -24.39 -45.04 -40.77
CA GLY A 40 -25.86 -45.28 -40.75
C GLY A 40 -26.63 -44.70 -39.55
N GLY A 41 -27.76 -44.00 -39.68
CA GLY A 41 -28.63 -43.68 -40.82
C GLY A 41 -29.67 -42.61 -40.43
N GLN A 42 -30.17 -41.92 -41.46
CA GLN A 42 -31.24 -40.89 -41.51
C GLN A 42 -32.65 -41.43 -41.14
N PRO A 43 -33.75 -40.61 -41.17
CA PRO A 43 -33.88 -39.15 -41.02
C PRO A 43 -35.08 -38.70 -40.13
N ALA A 44 -35.05 -37.46 -39.64
CA ALA A 44 -36.24 -36.61 -39.55
C ALA A 44 -35.83 -35.13 -39.60
N ALA A 45 -36.43 -34.39 -40.52
CA ALA A 45 -36.32 -32.94 -40.71
C ALA A 45 -37.73 -32.32 -40.59
N PRO A 46 -37.90 -30.98 -40.56
CA PRO A 46 -36.96 -29.92 -40.19
C PRO A 46 -37.56 -28.98 -39.10
N SER A 47 -36.72 -28.23 -38.38
CA SER A 47 -37.13 -26.95 -37.81
C SER A 47 -35.94 -26.00 -37.83
N LEU A 48 -36.09 -24.96 -38.64
CA LEU A 48 -35.20 -23.81 -38.78
C LEU A 48 -35.15 -23.04 -37.46
N VAL A 49 -33.99 -22.97 -36.80
CA VAL A 49 -33.59 -21.75 -36.09
C VAL A 49 -32.07 -21.59 -36.16
N SER A 50 -31.70 -20.39 -36.55
CA SER A 50 -30.39 -19.80 -36.81
C SER A 50 -29.27 -20.11 -35.81
N SER A 51 -28.09 -20.37 -36.38
CA SER A 51 -26.77 -20.17 -35.78
C SER A 51 -26.64 -18.77 -35.18
N GLN A 52 -26.58 -18.67 -33.86
CA GLN A 52 -26.12 -17.45 -33.18
C GLN A 52 -24.60 -17.51 -33.03
N SER A 53 -23.95 -16.70 -33.86
CA SER A 53 -22.68 -16.05 -33.58
C SER A 53 -22.77 -15.33 -32.23
N ASN A 54 -21.94 -15.70 -31.27
CA ASN A 54 -21.77 -14.99 -30.01
C ASN A 54 -20.93 -13.70 -30.19
N ASP A 55 -21.43 -12.81 -31.05
CA ASP A 55 -21.11 -11.38 -30.99
C ASP A 55 -22.31 -10.67 -30.35
N ALA A 56 -22.52 -10.94 -29.07
CA ALA A 56 -23.32 -10.06 -28.23
C ALA A 56 -22.40 -8.95 -27.70
N VAL A 57 -22.19 -7.93 -28.54
CA VAL A 57 -21.88 -6.57 -28.05
C VAL A 57 -23.12 -6.12 -27.30
N GLY A 58 -23.15 -6.45 -26.00
CA GLY A 58 -24.09 -5.85 -25.08
C GLY A 58 -23.75 -4.38 -24.99
N GLY A 59 -24.59 -3.53 -25.59
CA GLY A 59 -24.68 -2.10 -25.29
C GLY A 59 -25.17 -1.90 -23.86
N GLY A 60 -24.37 -2.34 -22.89
CA GLY A 60 -24.61 -2.15 -21.48
C GLY A 60 -24.32 -0.69 -21.13
N GLU A 61 -25.31 -0.05 -20.53
CA GLU A 61 -25.16 1.24 -19.87
C GLU A 61 -23.91 1.20 -18.98
N VAL A 62 -22.94 2.09 -19.25
CA VAL A 62 -21.68 2.12 -18.50
C VAL A 62 -22.01 2.39 -17.03
N SER A 63 -21.60 1.49 -16.15
CA SER A 63 -21.86 1.64 -14.71
C SER A 63 -21.42 3.03 -14.23
N PRO A 64 -22.16 3.71 -13.33
CA PRO A 64 -21.79 5.04 -12.84
C PRO A 64 -20.35 5.13 -12.32
N THR A 65 -19.83 4.04 -11.74
CA THR A 65 -18.44 3.97 -11.27
C THR A 65 -17.41 3.97 -12.40
N LEU A 66 -17.74 3.40 -13.56
CA LEU A 66 -16.88 3.43 -14.75
C LEU A 66 -16.99 4.76 -15.47
N ALA A 67 -18.20 5.31 -15.60
CA ALA A 67 -18.40 6.62 -16.21
C ALA A 67 -17.65 7.72 -15.43
N ALA A 68 -17.71 7.70 -14.10
CA ALA A 68 -16.95 8.65 -13.27
C ALA A 68 -15.42 8.44 -13.38
N TYR A 69 -14.95 7.21 -13.62
CA TYR A 69 -13.53 6.97 -13.91
C TYR A 69 -13.15 7.44 -15.33
N ASP A 70 -14.06 7.34 -16.29
CA ASP A 70 -13.88 7.88 -17.65
C ASP A 70 -13.72 9.39 -17.63
N GLU A 71 -14.50 10.10 -16.82
CA GLU A 71 -14.32 11.54 -16.60
C GLU A 71 -12.94 11.88 -16.03
N LEU A 72 -12.38 11.00 -15.20
CA LEU A 72 -11.02 11.16 -14.67
C LEU A 72 -9.96 11.00 -15.78
N ILE A 73 -10.15 10.04 -16.69
CA ILE A 73 -9.29 9.82 -17.85
C ILE A 73 -9.39 11.01 -18.84
N GLU A 74 -10.61 11.41 -19.18
CA GLU A 74 -10.86 12.41 -20.21
C GLU A 74 -10.58 13.85 -19.76
N GLY A 75 -10.61 14.10 -18.45
CA GLY A 75 -10.31 15.41 -17.85
C GLY A 75 -8.91 15.47 -17.23
N PRO A 76 -8.76 15.16 -15.92
CA PRO A 76 -7.49 15.27 -15.21
C PRO A 76 -6.29 14.56 -15.86
N LEU A 77 -6.44 13.31 -16.30
CA LEU A 77 -5.34 12.56 -16.90
C LEU A 77 -4.94 13.17 -18.25
N LYS A 78 -5.91 13.41 -19.14
CA LYS A 78 -5.66 14.08 -20.42
C LYS A 78 -4.94 15.42 -20.24
N ASN A 79 -5.36 16.21 -19.26
CA ASN A 79 -4.69 17.49 -18.95
C ASN A 79 -3.22 17.29 -18.55
N TYR A 80 -2.92 16.29 -17.73
CA TYR A 80 -1.55 15.94 -17.36
C TYR A 80 -0.72 15.47 -18.57
N LEU A 81 -1.29 14.67 -19.47
CA LEU A 81 -0.63 14.19 -20.69
C LEU A 81 -0.30 15.35 -21.63
N GLU A 82 -1.27 16.23 -21.89
CA GLU A 82 -1.07 17.42 -22.73
C GLU A 82 0.05 18.32 -22.18
N ARG A 83 0.12 18.50 -20.86
CA ARG A 83 1.20 19.27 -20.22
C ARG A 83 2.54 18.56 -20.26
N SER A 84 2.55 17.24 -20.12
CA SER A 84 3.78 16.43 -20.20
C SER A 84 4.38 16.54 -21.60
N LYS A 85 3.52 16.52 -22.63
CA LYS A 85 3.89 16.78 -24.03
C LYS A 85 4.45 18.19 -24.27
N LEU A 86 3.93 19.21 -23.58
CA LEU A 86 4.49 20.57 -23.68
C LEU A 86 5.90 20.68 -23.09
N ILE A 87 6.24 19.85 -22.09
CA ILE A 87 7.61 19.76 -21.57
C ILE A 87 8.48 18.92 -22.51
N GLY A 88 7.94 17.79 -22.99
CA GLY A 88 8.60 16.89 -23.93
C GLY A 88 9.67 15.99 -23.30
N GLY A 89 10.36 15.24 -24.16
CA GLY A 89 11.44 14.34 -23.78
C GLY A 89 11.00 13.27 -22.78
N ILE A 90 11.87 12.95 -21.83
CA ILE A 90 11.62 11.89 -20.84
C ILE A 90 10.40 12.14 -19.92
N VAL A 91 9.92 13.39 -19.82
CA VAL A 91 8.70 13.70 -19.06
C VAL A 91 7.46 13.27 -19.84
N GLU A 92 7.44 13.49 -21.16
CA GLU A 92 6.41 12.96 -22.05
C GLU A 92 6.44 11.44 -22.10
N ASP A 93 7.63 10.83 -22.22
CA ASP A 93 7.78 9.37 -22.27
C ASP A 93 7.24 8.68 -21.00
N GLN A 94 7.54 9.22 -19.82
CA GLN A 94 7.01 8.70 -18.55
C GLN A 94 5.48 8.83 -18.48
N SER A 95 4.93 9.92 -19.06
CA SER A 95 3.49 10.19 -19.01
C SER A 95 2.67 9.15 -19.77
N HIS A 96 3.21 8.56 -20.84
CA HIS A 96 2.55 7.45 -21.55
C HIS A 96 2.46 6.17 -20.70
N ALA A 97 3.47 5.89 -19.87
CA ALA A 97 3.38 4.76 -18.93
C ALA A 97 2.35 5.02 -17.82
N VAL A 98 2.14 6.29 -17.43
CA VAL A 98 1.04 6.69 -16.54
C VAL A 98 -0.31 6.49 -17.23
N GLU A 99 -0.45 6.88 -18.50
CA GLU A 99 -1.65 6.64 -19.30
C GLU A 99 -2.01 5.15 -19.37
N ASP A 100 -1.03 4.30 -19.73
CA ASP A 100 -1.17 2.85 -19.76
C ASP A 100 -1.66 2.29 -18.42
N LEU A 101 -1.19 2.86 -17.29
CA LEU A 101 -1.58 2.44 -15.95
C LEU A 101 -3.04 2.79 -15.63
N PHE A 102 -3.49 4.00 -15.98
CA PHE A 102 -4.89 4.39 -15.78
C PHE A 102 -5.84 3.59 -16.67
N ILE A 103 -5.44 3.29 -17.91
CA ILE A 103 -6.22 2.43 -18.81
C ILE A 103 -6.30 0.99 -18.25
N ALA A 104 -5.20 0.45 -17.75
CA ALA A 104 -5.18 -0.86 -17.09
C ALA A 104 -6.06 -0.89 -15.83
N GLN A 105 -6.01 0.17 -15.00
CA GLN A 105 -6.86 0.26 -13.81
C GLN A 105 -8.34 0.38 -14.17
N ARG A 106 -8.70 1.16 -15.21
CA ARG A 106 -10.07 1.22 -15.73
C ARG A 106 -10.58 -0.17 -16.11
N ASP A 107 -9.76 -0.94 -16.83
CA ASP A 107 -10.12 -2.29 -17.23
C ASP A 107 -10.33 -3.20 -16.02
N PHE A 108 -9.47 -3.08 -15.00
CA PHE A 108 -9.62 -3.81 -13.75
C PHE A 108 -10.93 -3.44 -13.01
N ILE A 109 -11.27 -2.16 -12.93
CA ILE A 109 -12.55 -1.70 -12.37
C ILE A 109 -13.73 -2.27 -13.18
N TYR A 110 -13.63 -2.32 -14.50
CA TYR A 110 -14.66 -2.96 -15.32
C TYR A 110 -14.82 -4.43 -14.97
N ILE A 111 -13.71 -5.17 -14.81
CA ILE A 111 -13.74 -6.58 -14.42
C ILE A 111 -14.48 -6.75 -13.09
N THR A 112 -14.30 -5.84 -12.11
CA THR A 112 -15.02 -5.96 -10.83
C THR A 112 -16.53 -5.80 -10.98
N THR A 113 -17.01 -5.05 -11.98
CA THR A 113 -18.44 -4.93 -12.29
C THR A 113 -19.03 -6.18 -12.96
N GLN A 114 -18.19 -6.97 -13.62
CA GLN A 114 -18.61 -8.14 -14.41
C GLN A 114 -18.30 -9.48 -13.72
N SER A 115 -17.49 -9.48 -12.67
CA SER A 115 -16.93 -10.66 -12.02
C SER A 115 -17.34 -10.77 -10.56
N SER A 116 -17.53 -12.01 -10.10
CA SER A 116 -17.53 -12.34 -8.67
C SER A 116 -16.17 -12.07 -8.02
N LYS A 117 -16.11 -11.99 -6.68
CA LYS A 117 -14.85 -11.72 -5.95
C LYS A 117 -13.85 -12.87 -6.22
N PRO A 118 -12.67 -12.62 -6.80
CA PRO A 118 -11.69 -13.65 -7.10
C PRO A 118 -10.90 -14.09 -5.84
N THR A 119 -10.16 -15.18 -5.96
CA THR A 119 -9.11 -15.54 -5.00
C THR A 119 -7.92 -14.60 -5.12
N ASP A 120 -7.11 -14.50 -4.07
CA ASP A 120 -5.90 -13.65 -4.06
C ASP A 120 -4.96 -13.97 -5.22
N GLU A 121 -4.74 -15.25 -5.51
CA GLU A 121 -3.96 -15.70 -6.67
C GLU A 121 -4.51 -15.15 -8.00
N THR A 122 -5.83 -15.21 -8.18
CA THR A 122 -6.47 -14.71 -9.41
C THR A 122 -6.41 -13.18 -9.48
N ILE A 123 -6.51 -12.48 -8.34
CA ILE A 123 -6.32 -11.03 -8.28
C ILE A 123 -4.90 -10.67 -8.76
N LEU A 124 -3.86 -11.40 -8.33
CA LEU A 124 -2.48 -11.15 -8.73
C LEU A 124 -2.26 -11.29 -10.25
N GLU A 125 -2.97 -12.22 -10.90
CA GLU A 125 -2.98 -12.38 -12.35
C GLU A 125 -3.72 -11.24 -13.05
N LEU A 126 -4.91 -10.86 -12.56
CA LEU A 126 -5.73 -9.80 -13.14
C LEU A 126 -5.08 -8.42 -13.06
N ILE A 127 -4.35 -8.12 -11.97
CA ILE A 127 -3.64 -6.83 -11.82
C ILE A 127 -2.28 -6.78 -12.53
N LYS A 128 -1.86 -7.86 -13.21
CA LYS A 128 -0.54 -7.92 -13.88
C LYS A 128 -0.31 -6.75 -14.84
N PRO A 129 -1.26 -6.31 -15.69
CA PRO A 129 -1.07 -5.13 -16.54
C PRO A 129 -0.81 -3.86 -15.72
N THR A 130 -1.55 -3.67 -14.63
CA THR A 130 -1.36 -2.56 -13.69
C THR A 130 0.05 -2.58 -13.07
N ARG A 131 0.53 -3.75 -12.63
CA ARG A 131 1.87 -3.89 -12.05
C ARG A 131 2.98 -3.55 -13.05
N LEU A 132 2.89 -4.06 -14.27
CA LEU A 132 3.89 -3.80 -15.31
C LEU A 132 3.97 -2.32 -15.69
N SER A 133 2.82 -1.64 -15.83
CA SER A 133 2.80 -0.20 -16.11
C SER A 133 3.33 0.62 -14.93
N LEU A 134 3.00 0.23 -13.69
CA LEU A 134 3.53 0.87 -12.47
C LEU A 134 5.06 0.76 -12.38
N GLU A 135 5.60 -0.44 -12.58
CA GLU A 135 7.05 -0.71 -12.61
C GLU A 135 7.73 0.16 -13.67
N LYS A 136 7.18 0.19 -14.88
CA LYS A 136 7.69 1.03 -15.99
C LYS A 136 7.76 2.51 -15.62
N VAL A 137 6.75 3.06 -14.94
CA VAL A 137 6.76 4.47 -14.47
C VAL A 137 7.91 4.72 -13.50
N CYS A 138 8.16 3.81 -12.57
CA CYS A 138 9.25 3.92 -11.60
C CYS A 138 10.63 3.80 -12.26
N GLU A 139 10.78 2.88 -13.22
CA GLU A 139 12.03 2.68 -13.96
C GLU A 139 12.49 3.94 -14.71
N PHE A 140 11.56 4.75 -15.24
CA PHE A 140 11.91 6.02 -15.90
C PHE A 140 12.72 6.92 -14.96
N ARG A 141 12.33 7.03 -13.69
CA ARG A 141 13.09 7.79 -12.69
C ARG A 141 14.43 7.14 -12.39
N GLU A 142 14.44 5.84 -12.15
CA GLU A 142 15.62 5.12 -11.69
C GLU A 142 16.73 5.10 -12.75
N LYS A 143 16.37 4.92 -14.02
CA LYS A 143 17.30 4.91 -15.15
C LYS A 143 17.79 6.31 -15.55
N ASN A 144 17.08 7.37 -15.15
CA ASN A 144 17.38 8.75 -15.52
C ASN A 144 17.70 9.65 -14.31
N ARG A 145 18.35 9.10 -13.27
CA ARG A 145 18.78 9.87 -12.07
C ARG A 145 19.57 11.16 -12.38
N PRO A 146 20.47 11.20 -13.39
CA PRO A 146 21.20 12.43 -13.72
C PRO A 146 20.39 13.49 -14.47
N SER A 147 19.13 13.22 -14.81
CA SER A 147 18.34 14.09 -15.67
C SER A 147 18.04 15.45 -15.02
N PRO A 148 18.05 16.56 -15.78
CA PRO A 148 17.59 17.86 -15.28
C PRO A 148 16.10 17.85 -14.89
N PHE A 149 15.32 16.88 -15.39
CA PHE A 149 13.92 16.70 -15.01
C PHE A 149 13.73 15.67 -13.90
N PHE A 150 14.75 15.34 -13.11
CA PHE A 150 14.65 14.36 -12.03
C PHE A 150 13.53 14.67 -11.00
N ASN A 151 13.32 15.95 -10.67
CA ASN A 151 12.21 16.35 -9.80
C ASN A 151 10.83 16.12 -10.45
N HIS A 152 10.72 16.17 -11.79
CA HIS A 152 9.50 15.80 -12.52
C HIS A 152 9.27 14.29 -12.40
N LEU A 153 10.29 13.50 -12.74
CA LEU A 153 10.19 12.04 -12.63
C LEU A 153 9.86 11.57 -11.21
N SER A 154 10.42 12.25 -10.20
CA SER A 154 10.13 11.99 -8.78
C SER A 154 8.73 12.41 -8.36
N THR A 155 8.20 13.51 -8.91
CA THR A 155 6.80 13.90 -8.68
C THR A 155 5.85 12.77 -9.08
N VAL A 156 6.15 12.08 -10.19
CA VAL A 156 5.32 10.98 -10.68
C VAL A 156 5.59 9.70 -9.89
N SER A 157 6.84 9.23 -9.79
CA SER A 157 7.15 7.92 -9.19
C SER A 157 6.78 7.83 -7.71
N GLU A 158 6.83 8.92 -6.96
CA GLU A 158 6.52 8.95 -5.53
C GLU A 158 5.02 9.07 -5.27
N GLY A 159 4.23 9.43 -6.30
CA GLY A 159 2.77 9.50 -6.24
C GLY A 159 2.05 8.34 -6.92
N ILE A 160 2.68 7.70 -7.92
CA ILE A 160 2.01 6.75 -8.81
C ILE A 160 1.53 5.48 -8.09
N GLY A 161 2.14 5.14 -6.94
CA GLY A 161 1.67 4.08 -6.07
C GLY A 161 0.23 4.27 -5.57
N ALA A 162 -0.34 5.49 -5.70
CA ALA A 162 -1.76 5.75 -5.43
C ALA A 162 -2.68 4.81 -6.20
N LEU A 163 -2.28 4.39 -7.41
CA LEU A 163 -3.06 3.47 -8.25
C LEU A 163 -3.11 2.05 -7.67
N CYS A 164 -2.31 1.72 -6.65
CA CYS A 164 -2.40 0.46 -5.92
C CYS A 164 -3.60 0.38 -4.96
N TRP A 165 -4.39 1.45 -4.82
CA TRP A 165 -5.56 1.48 -3.93
C TRP A 165 -6.56 0.34 -4.18
N VAL A 166 -6.61 -0.18 -5.42
CA VAL A 166 -7.45 -1.31 -5.85
C VAL A 166 -7.15 -2.61 -5.09
N THR A 167 -5.99 -2.69 -4.43
CA THR A 167 -5.60 -3.84 -3.61
C THR A 167 -5.94 -3.67 -2.12
N LEU A 168 -6.54 -2.53 -1.74
CA LEU A 168 -6.85 -2.21 -0.36
C LEU A 168 -8.32 -2.50 -0.02
N GLU A 169 -8.53 -3.26 1.05
CA GLU A 169 -9.87 -3.56 1.57
C GLU A 169 -10.38 -2.48 2.55
N GLU A 170 -9.50 -1.63 3.08
CA GLU A 170 -9.90 -0.55 3.99
C GLU A 170 -9.18 0.77 3.67
N LYS A 171 -9.91 1.87 3.81
CA LYS A 171 -9.40 3.26 3.73
C LYS A 171 -8.54 3.56 2.47
N PRO A 172 -9.00 3.21 1.25
CA PRO A 172 -8.25 3.50 0.03
C PRO A 172 -8.05 5.01 -0.23
N ALA A 173 -9.02 5.85 0.11
CA ALA A 173 -8.90 7.30 -0.10
C ALA A 173 -7.83 7.97 0.80
N PRO A 174 -7.75 7.70 2.12
CA PRO A 174 -6.61 8.14 2.93
C PRO A 174 -5.25 7.72 2.36
N PHE A 175 -5.10 6.47 1.92
CA PHE A 175 -3.88 5.97 1.28
C PHE A 175 -3.47 6.79 0.05
N VAL A 176 -4.40 7.06 -0.87
CA VAL A 176 -4.14 7.94 -2.03
C VAL A 176 -3.75 9.35 -1.60
N GLY A 177 -4.32 9.84 -0.49
CA GLY A 177 -3.97 11.15 0.08
C GLY A 177 -2.51 11.22 0.54
N GLU A 178 -1.98 10.18 1.17
CA GLU A 178 -0.59 10.11 1.63
C GLU A 178 0.40 10.11 0.46
N LEU A 179 0.11 9.33 -0.59
CA LEU A 179 0.95 9.28 -1.79
C LEU A 179 0.86 10.56 -2.63
N ARG A 180 -0.30 11.21 -2.67
CA ARG A 180 -0.41 12.55 -3.23
C ARG A 180 0.46 13.56 -2.49
N ASN A 181 0.48 13.53 -1.15
CA ASN A 181 1.33 14.44 -0.38
C ASN A 181 2.83 14.21 -0.67
N SER A 182 3.22 12.95 -0.87
CA SER A 182 4.59 12.58 -1.27
C SER A 182 4.95 13.14 -2.65
N SER A 183 4.06 13.00 -3.64
CA SER A 183 4.20 13.63 -4.95
C SER A 183 4.26 15.16 -4.88
N GLN A 184 3.41 15.77 -4.04
CA GLN A 184 3.35 17.22 -3.85
C GLN A 184 4.68 17.80 -3.35
N PHE A 185 5.41 17.08 -2.50
CA PHE A 185 6.74 17.51 -2.06
C PHE A 185 7.69 17.74 -3.25
N TYR A 186 7.74 16.81 -4.20
CA TYR A 186 8.58 16.96 -5.40
C TYR A 186 8.00 17.96 -6.40
N ALA A 187 6.67 18.06 -6.51
CA ALA A 187 6.01 19.09 -7.31
C ALA A 187 6.41 20.50 -6.85
N HIS A 188 6.48 20.74 -5.53
CA HIS A 188 6.96 22.01 -4.98
C HIS A 188 8.43 22.28 -5.33
N ARG A 189 9.27 21.23 -5.44
CA ARG A 189 10.66 21.39 -5.89
C ARG A 189 10.72 21.82 -7.36
N VAL A 190 9.89 21.22 -8.23
CA VAL A 190 9.75 21.66 -9.63
C VAL A 190 9.31 23.12 -9.69
N ILE A 191 8.26 23.50 -8.95
CA ILE A 191 7.78 24.89 -8.92
C ILE A 191 8.89 25.84 -8.45
N LYS A 192 9.61 25.49 -7.38
CA LYS A 192 10.70 26.30 -6.84
C LYS A 192 11.85 26.47 -7.83
N GLU A 193 12.17 25.43 -8.59
CA GLU A 193 13.30 25.43 -9.53
C GLU A 193 12.98 26.18 -10.83
N PHE A 194 11.72 26.15 -11.28
CA PHE A 194 11.32 26.70 -12.58
C PHE A 194 10.58 28.04 -12.50
N LYS A 195 10.19 28.52 -11.31
CA LYS A 195 9.39 29.75 -11.15
C LYS A 195 9.93 31.01 -11.84
N ASP A 196 11.26 31.13 -11.97
CA ASP A 196 11.93 32.31 -12.53
C ASP A 196 12.50 32.07 -13.95
N LYS A 197 12.16 30.93 -14.59
CA LYS A 197 12.66 30.55 -15.92
C LYS A 197 11.67 30.92 -17.04
N GLU A 198 12.16 31.02 -18.28
CA GLU A 198 11.36 31.39 -19.47
C GLU A 198 10.16 30.45 -19.74
N GLN A 199 10.22 29.21 -19.26
CA GLN A 199 9.13 28.20 -19.35
C GLN A 199 8.42 27.93 -18.01
N SER A 200 8.54 28.85 -17.05
CA SER A 200 8.00 28.73 -15.68
C SER A 200 6.56 28.23 -15.65
N GLN A 201 5.69 28.83 -16.45
CA GLN A 201 4.26 28.50 -16.44
C GLN A 201 3.97 27.05 -16.89
N SER A 202 4.71 26.51 -17.85
CA SER A 202 4.54 25.14 -18.34
C SER A 202 4.89 24.12 -17.25
N HIS A 203 6.03 24.31 -16.57
CA HIS A 203 6.48 23.42 -15.50
C HIS A 203 5.60 23.51 -14.25
N ILE A 204 5.20 24.72 -13.86
CA ILE A 204 4.30 24.94 -12.71
C ILE A 204 2.94 24.28 -13.00
N ALA A 205 2.38 24.51 -14.18
CA ALA A 205 1.09 23.97 -14.52
C ALA A 205 1.14 22.44 -14.67
N TRP A 206 2.23 21.88 -15.19
CA TRP A 206 2.48 20.44 -15.21
C TRP A 206 2.53 19.85 -13.79
N ALA A 207 3.32 20.43 -12.89
CA ALA A 207 3.46 19.95 -11.53
C ALA A 207 2.12 19.92 -10.78
N ASN A 208 1.33 20.98 -10.95
CA ASN A 208 -0.01 21.05 -10.36
C ASN A 208 -0.99 20.04 -10.99
N SER A 209 -0.88 19.76 -12.30
CA SER A 209 -1.80 18.85 -12.98
C SER A 209 -1.71 17.41 -12.48
N PHE A 210 -0.51 16.90 -12.18
CA PHE A 210 -0.34 15.54 -11.66
C PHE A 210 -0.86 15.42 -10.21
N VAL A 211 -0.57 16.42 -9.36
CA VAL A 211 -1.11 16.46 -8.00
C VAL A 211 -2.63 16.55 -8.02
N PHE A 212 -3.19 17.32 -8.96
CA PHE A 212 -4.64 17.41 -9.17
C PHE A 212 -5.24 16.09 -9.64
N LEU A 213 -4.60 15.38 -10.58
CA LEU A 213 -5.00 14.04 -11.01
C LEU A 213 -5.14 13.08 -9.82
N LEU A 214 -4.17 13.06 -8.90
CA LEU A 214 -4.24 12.24 -7.68
C LEU A 214 -5.31 12.72 -6.70
N ALA A 215 -5.58 14.03 -6.63
CA ALA A 215 -6.70 14.56 -5.84
C ALA A 215 -8.06 14.13 -6.40
N SER A 216 -8.23 14.18 -7.73
CA SER A 216 -9.42 13.69 -8.41
C SER A 216 -9.61 12.19 -8.20
N LEU A 217 -8.54 11.38 -8.27
CA LEU A 217 -8.58 9.96 -7.94
C LEU A 217 -9.04 9.72 -6.50
N GLN A 218 -8.51 10.51 -5.55
CA GLN A 218 -8.94 10.41 -4.15
C GLN A 218 -10.45 10.68 -3.99
N ASN A 219 -10.97 11.69 -4.69
CA ASN A 219 -12.39 12.04 -4.62
C ASN A 219 -13.27 10.98 -5.26
N TYR A 220 -12.87 10.45 -6.43
CA TYR A 220 -13.52 9.30 -7.05
C TYR A 220 -13.64 8.11 -6.07
N ILE A 221 -12.56 7.77 -5.37
CA ILE A 221 -12.57 6.67 -4.39
C ILE A 221 -13.48 6.98 -3.20
N LYS A 222 -13.51 8.23 -2.72
CA LYS A 222 -14.42 8.63 -1.62
C LYS A 222 -15.90 8.52 -2.01
N GLU A 223 -16.22 8.69 -3.28
CA GLU A 223 -17.60 8.65 -3.77
C GLU A 223 -18.05 7.23 -4.10
N TYR A 224 -17.20 6.46 -4.81
CA TYR A 224 -17.59 5.16 -5.36
C TYR A 224 -17.01 3.94 -4.62
N HIS A 225 -15.89 4.08 -3.90
CA HIS A 225 -15.10 2.95 -3.36
C HIS A 225 -14.65 3.17 -1.91
N ILE A 226 -15.56 3.66 -1.04
CA ILE A 226 -15.26 4.01 0.36
C ILE A 226 -14.61 2.86 1.15
N LYS A 227 -15.06 1.63 0.89
CA LYS A 227 -14.62 0.39 1.57
C LYS A 227 -13.77 -0.51 0.66
N GLY A 228 -13.05 0.09 -0.29
CA GLY A 228 -12.35 -0.68 -1.33
C GLY A 228 -13.27 -1.05 -2.49
N LEU A 229 -12.72 -1.86 -3.40
CA LEU A 229 -13.42 -2.27 -4.62
C LEU A 229 -14.63 -3.16 -4.32
N ALA A 230 -15.77 -2.81 -4.91
CA ALA A 230 -16.95 -3.66 -4.95
C ALA A 230 -16.90 -4.63 -6.14
N TRP A 231 -17.16 -5.91 -5.86
CA TRP A 231 -17.28 -6.98 -6.85
C TRP A 231 -18.75 -7.34 -7.04
N ASN A 232 -19.12 -7.76 -8.26
CA ASN A 232 -20.47 -8.21 -8.56
C ASN A 232 -20.70 -9.65 -8.07
N PRO A 233 -21.52 -9.91 -7.03
CA PRO A 233 -21.69 -11.25 -6.49
C PRO A 233 -22.27 -12.26 -7.49
N GLU A 234 -23.02 -11.79 -8.48
CA GLU A 234 -23.62 -12.59 -9.57
C GLU A 234 -22.78 -12.53 -10.86
N GLY A 235 -21.57 -11.97 -10.77
CA GLY A 235 -20.67 -11.82 -11.90
C GLY A 235 -20.08 -13.16 -12.37
N ALA A 236 -19.58 -13.13 -13.61
CA ALA A 236 -18.91 -14.27 -14.24
C ALA A 236 -17.66 -14.72 -13.45
N ASN A 237 -17.14 -15.90 -13.81
CA ASN A 237 -15.91 -16.41 -13.21
C ASN A 237 -14.73 -15.46 -13.53
N PRO A 238 -13.99 -14.96 -12.52
CA PRO A 238 -12.88 -14.05 -12.72
C PRO A 238 -11.80 -14.56 -13.68
N LYS A 239 -11.59 -15.87 -13.74
CA LYS A 239 -10.59 -16.50 -14.63
C LYS A 239 -10.88 -16.23 -16.10
N ASN A 240 -12.12 -15.94 -16.48
CA ASN A 240 -12.49 -15.58 -17.85
C ASN A 240 -11.90 -14.24 -18.30
N PHE A 241 -11.49 -13.40 -17.35
CA PHE A 241 -10.90 -12.08 -17.62
C PHE A 241 -9.37 -12.07 -17.56
N VAL A 242 -8.74 -13.18 -17.15
CA VAL A 242 -7.27 -13.29 -17.13
C VAL A 242 -6.73 -13.20 -18.56
N GLY A 243 -5.71 -12.35 -18.76
CA GLY A 243 -5.12 -12.12 -20.08
C GLY A 243 -5.91 -11.15 -20.98
N ARG A 244 -7.03 -10.59 -20.49
CA ARG A 244 -7.74 -9.53 -21.19
C ARG A 244 -6.84 -8.32 -21.39
N LYS A 245 -6.87 -7.76 -22.60
CA LYS A 245 -6.13 -6.53 -22.92
C LYS A 245 -6.95 -5.32 -22.47
N PRO A 246 -6.34 -4.35 -21.77
CA PRO A 246 -7.01 -3.11 -21.41
C PRO A 246 -7.55 -2.39 -22.65
N ALA A 247 -8.84 -2.03 -22.62
CA ALA A 247 -9.47 -1.29 -23.71
C ALA A 247 -9.34 0.23 -23.48
N SER A 248 -8.84 0.96 -24.47
CA SER A 248 -8.75 2.43 -24.41
C SER A 248 -10.13 3.06 -24.60
N PRO A 249 -10.55 4.02 -23.73
CA PRO A 249 -11.79 4.75 -23.91
C PRO A 249 -11.78 5.64 -25.18
N TYR A 250 -10.61 5.95 -25.75
CA TYR A 250 -10.49 6.77 -26.96
C TYR A 250 -10.91 6.06 -28.27
N SER A 251 -11.31 4.78 -28.20
CA SER A 251 -11.64 3.94 -29.37
C SER A 251 -13.10 4.04 -29.84
N SER A 252 -14.01 4.70 -29.12
CA SER A 252 -15.42 4.81 -29.53
C SER A 252 -15.76 6.23 -29.97
N LYS A 253 -15.81 6.45 -31.30
CA LYS A 253 -16.63 7.54 -31.86
C LYS A 253 -18.11 7.21 -31.61
N MET A 254 -18.66 7.68 -30.49
CA MET A 254 -20.10 7.71 -30.26
C MET A 254 -20.58 9.16 -30.26
N SER A 255 -21.62 9.41 -31.06
CA SER A 255 -22.35 10.68 -31.16
C SER A 255 -22.98 11.08 -29.81
N PRO A 256 -23.07 12.38 -29.49
CA PRO A 256 -23.51 12.84 -28.17
C PRO A 256 -25.02 12.62 -27.97
N PRO A 257 -25.46 12.05 -26.84
CA PRO A 257 -26.85 12.15 -26.41
C PRO A 257 -27.11 13.52 -25.76
N SER A 258 -28.34 14.01 -25.93
CA SER A 258 -28.82 15.33 -25.51
C SER A 258 -28.65 15.57 -24.00
N ALA A 259 -28.13 16.75 -23.65
CA ALA A 259 -27.90 17.18 -22.27
C ALA A 259 -29.19 17.54 -21.51
N PRO A 260 -29.30 17.22 -20.20
CA PRO A 260 -30.11 17.97 -19.25
C PRO A 260 -29.33 19.19 -18.70
N PRO A 261 -29.99 20.19 -18.07
CA PRO A 261 -29.46 21.54 -17.95
C PRO A 261 -28.29 21.64 -16.96
N ARG A 262 -27.21 22.27 -17.43
CA ARG A 262 -25.96 22.58 -16.71
C ARG A 262 -26.19 23.60 -15.60
N GLY A 263 -25.86 23.23 -14.37
CA GLY A 263 -25.31 24.17 -13.38
C GLY A 263 -23.83 24.39 -13.68
N LYS A 264 -23.42 25.62 -13.97
CA LYS A 264 -22.01 25.98 -14.11
C LYS A 264 -21.30 25.76 -12.77
N VAL A 265 -20.42 24.77 -12.70
CA VAL A 265 -19.46 24.66 -11.60
C VAL A 265 -18.31 25.61 -11.93
N ASP A 266 -18.24 26.72 -11.21
CA ASP A 266 -17.16 27.70 -11.32
C ASP A 266 -15.92 27.19 -10.56
N MET A 267 -15.03 26.53 -11.29
CA MET A 267 -13.79 25.92 -10.79
C MET A 267 -12.73 26.96 -10.37
N SER A 268 -13.00 28.25 -10.53
CA SER A 268 -12.12 29.31 -10.04
C SER A 268 -12.20 29.50 -8.52
N SER A 269 -13.28 29.02 -7.87
CA SER A 269 -13.43 29.11 -6.40
C SER A 269 -12.51 28.13 -5.66
N VAL A 270 -12.21 26.98 -6.26
CA VAL A 270 -11.38 25.93 -5.65
C VAL A 270 -9.91 26.37 -5.59
N PHE A 271 -9.45 27.16 -6.56
CA PHE A 271 -8.13 27.80 -6.53
C PHE A 271 -8.02 28.93 -5.49
N ALA A 272 -9.13 29.57 -5.14
CA ALA A 272 -9.16 30.58 -4.08
C ALA A 272 -9.21 29.97 -2.67
N GLU A 273 -9.68 28.73 -2.51
CA GLU A 273 -9.71 28.03 -1.21
C GLU A 273 -8.37 27.39 -0.83
N LEU A 274 -7.57 26.99 -1.82
CA LEU A 274 -6.25 26.39 -1.59
C LEU A 274 -5.15 27.39 -1.18
N ASN A 275 -5.40 28.71 -1.30
CA ASN A 275 -4.43 29.77 -0.94
C ASN A 275 -4.72 30.48 0.39
N LYS A 276 -5.55 29.92 1.29
CA LYS A 276 -6.08 30.66 2.46
C LYS A 276 -5.34 30.56 3.80
N GLY A 277 -4.16 29.91 3.88
CA GLY A 277 -3.26 29.99 5.05
C GLY A 277 -3.95 29.92 6.43
N GLU A 278 -3.41 30.61 7.43
CA GLU A 278 -3.80 30.58 8.87
C GLU A 278 -5.27 30.92 9.21
N THR A 279 -6.15 31.16 8.24
CA THR A 279 -7.54 31.63 8.49
C THR A 279 -8.56 30.48 8.71
N ILE A 280 -8.14 29.21 8.59
CA ILE A 280 -9.04 28.03 8.64
C ILE A 280 -9.70 27.78 10.02
N THR A 281 -9.28 28.50 11.06
CA THR A 281 -9.85 28.38 12.42
C THR A 281 -11.12 29.19 12.64
N SER A 282 -11.51 30.05 11.68
CA SER A 282 -12.68 30.93 11.80
C SER A 282 -14.01 30.28 11.37
N GLY A 283 -13.98 29.09 10.75
CA GLY A 283 -15.16 28.33 10.32
C GLY A 283 -15.69 27.31 11.33
N LEU A 284 -15.03 27.14 12.48
CA LEU A 284 -15.48 26.24 13.54
C LEU A 284 -16.57 26.92 14.38
N LYS A 285 -17.74 26.28 14.49
CA LYS A 285 -18.86 26.75 15.32
C LYS A 285 -18.38 26.88 16.77
N LYS A 286 -18.30 28.11 17.30
CA LYS A 286 -17.95 28.34 18.72
C LYS A 286 -18.99 27.67 19.61
N VAL A 287 -18.52 26.81 20.51
CA VAL A 287 -19.36 26.15 21.51
C VAL A 287 -19.84 27.20 22.52
N GLU A 288 -21.14 27.45 22.52
CA GLU A 288 -21.85 28.30 23.48
C GLU A 288 -21.66 27.76 24.92
N LYS A 289 -21.50 28.66 25.91
CA LYS A 289 -21.18 28.32 27.31
C LYS A 289 -22.20 27.37 27.96
N SER A 290 -23.40 27.24 27.40
CA SER A 290 -24.46 26.33 27.85
C SER A 290 -24.16 24.84 27.56
N GLN A 291 -23.22 24.54 26.66
CA GLN A 291 -22.83 23.18 26.29
C GLN A 291 -21.57 22.66 27.00
N MET A 292 -20.99 23.44 27.91
CA MET A 292 -19.85 22.99 28.73
C MET A 292 -20.36 22.32 30.03
N THR A 293 -20.11 21.02 30.15
CA THR A 293 -20.50 20.16 31.30
C THR A 293 -19.86 20.57 32.64
N HIS A 294 -18.92 21.50 32.66
CA HIS A 294 -18.34 22.08 33.90
C HIS A 294 -19.07 23.34 34.40
N LYS A 295 -19.94 23.96 33.58
CA LYS A 295 -20.64 25.21 33.94
C LYS A 295 -22.15 25.07 34.12
N ASN A 296 -22.71 23.88 33.89
CA ASN A 296 -24.14 23.62 34.03
C ASN A 296 -24.37 22.38 34.93
N PRO A 297 -24.52 22.56 36.26
CA PRO A 297 -24.65 21.46 37.23
C PRO A 297 -25.87 20.55 37.02
N SER A 298 -26.88 21.01 36.29
CA SER A 298 -28.12 20.27 35.99
C SER A 298 -27.91 19.08 35.03
N LEU A 299 -26.81 19.04 34.26
CA LEU A 299 -26.47 17.93 33.37
C LEU A 299 -25.78 16.74 34.07
N ARG A 300 -25.60 16.80 35.40
CA ARG A 300 -24.97 15.72 36.20
C ARG A 300 -25.98 14.80 36.90
N VAL A 301 -27.28 15.02 36.73
CA VAL A 301 -28.33 14.30 37.48
C VAL A 301 -28.82 13.07 36.70
N SER A 302 -27.93 12.11 36.41
CA SER A 302 -28.38 10.74 36.09
C SER A 302 -27.28 9.70 36.34
N SER A 303 -26.92 9.49 37.60
CA SER A 303 -26.42 8.19 38.07
C SER A 303 -26.22 8.27 39.58
N VAL A 304 -27.28 7.96 40.32
CA VAL A 304 -27.20 7.68 41.75
C VAL A 304 -26.51 6.32 41.90
N VAL A 305 -25.37 6.28 42.57
CA VAL A 305 -24.83 5.06 43.16
C VAL A 305 -25.06 5.18 44.67
N SER A 306 -25.84 4.25 45.22
CA SER A 306 -26.11 4.17 46.65
C SER A 306 -24.89 3.61 47.38
N ASP A 307 -24.41 4.37 48.35
CA ASP A 307 -23.36 4.02 49.30
C ASP A 307 -24.03 3.48 50.58
N ILE A 308 -23.77 2.22 50.96
CA ILE A 308 -24.01 1.73 52.32
C ILE A 308 -22.80 0.89 52.73
N GLY A 309 -21.96 1.47 53.57
CA GLY A 309 -20.86 0.78 54.23
C GLY A 309 -21.32 -0.09 55.39
N ALA A 310 -20.68 -1.25 55.55
CA ALA A 310 -20.45 -1.87 56.86
C ALA A 310 -19.24 -2.83 56.79
N LYS A 311 -18.27 -2.63 57.69
CA LYS A 311 -17.08 -3.47 57.87
C LYS A 311 -17.45 -4.86 58.38
N LYS A 312 -16.82 -5.94 57.85
CA LYS A 312 -16.39 -7.13 58.62
C LYS A 312 -15.43 -8.04 57.83
N LYS A 313 -14.72 -8.87 58.63
CA LYS A 313 -13.45 -9.59 58.43
C LYS A 313 -13.37 -10.61 57.27
N SER A 314 -12.12 -10.87 56.90
CA SER A 314 -11.59 -11.86 55.95
C SER A 314 -12.02 -13.32 56.17
N ILE A 315 -12.44 -13.99 55.09
CA ILE A 315 -12.35 -15.46 54.90
C ILE A 315 -12.03 -15.74 53.42
N LYS A 316 -11.06 -16.62 53.15
CA LYS A 316 -10.66 -17.07 51.80
C LYS A 316 -11.82 -17.84 51.12
N GLY A 317 -12.21 -17.41 49.92
CA GLY A 317 -13.12 -18.11 49.01
C GLY A 317 -12.47 -18.34 47.63
N PRO A 318 -12.94 -19.32 46.84
CA PRO A 318 -12.23 -19.87 45.68
C PRO A 318 -12.18 -18.90 44.49
N ALA A 319 -11.18 -19.10 43.63
CA ALA A 319 -10.83 -18.22 42.51
C ALA A 319 -12.03 -17.91 41.59
N ALA A 320 -12.18 -16.62 41.25
CA ALA A 320 -13.18 -16.16 40.29
C ALA A 320 -12.92 -16.77 38.89
N PRO A 321 -13.98 -17.14 38.14
CA PRO A 321 -13.84 -17.70 36.79
C PRO A 321 -13.29 -16.64 35.82
N PRO A 322 -12.58 -17.06 34.76
CA PRO A 322 -12.00 -16.13 33.80
C PRO A 322 -13.09 -15.34 33.08
N LYS A 323 -12.87 -14.03 32.92
CA LYS A 323 -13.80 -13.13 32.22
C LYS A 323 -14.04 -13.61 30.78
N PRO A 324 -15.28 -13.53 30.26
CA PRO A 324 -15.62 -13.97 28.91
C PRO A 324 -14.95 -13.08 27.84
N ALA A 325 -14.60 -13.71 26.71
CA ALA A 325 -13.82 -13.14 25.61
C ALA A 325 -14.48 -11.95 24.86
N SER A 326 -15.70 -11.53 25.22
CA SER A 326 -16.45 -10.51 24.47
C SER A 326 -16.15 -9.05 24.86
N LEU A 327 -15.08 -8.80 25.63
CA LEU A 327 -14.60 -7.44 25.97
C LEU A 327 -13.20 -7.14 25.42
N SER A 328 -12.66 -8.01 24.56
CA SER A 328 -11.38 -7.79 23.90
C SER A 328 -11.56 -6.95 22.63
N LEU A 329 -11.38 -5.64 22.74
CA LEU A 329 -11.19 -4.69 21.62
C LEU A 329 -9.83 -4.90 20.92
N LYS A 330 -9.40 -6.15 20.70
CA LYS A 330 -8.11 -6.47 20.09
C LYS A 330 -8.29 -6.80 18.62
N LYS A 331 -7.54 -6.10 17.77
CA LYS A 331 -7.44 -6.40 16.34
C LYS A 331 -6.70 -7.74 16.15
N PRO A 332 -7.04 -8.53 15.14
CA PRO A 332 -6.35 -9.79 14.88
C PRO A 332 -4.87 -9.56 14.53
N PRO A 333 -3.97 -10.52 14.84
CA PRO A 333 -2.58 -10.48 14.38
C PRO A 333 -2.52 -10.36 12.86
N LYS A 334 -1.63 -9.49 12.36
CA LYS A 334 -1.49 -9.20 10.94
C LYS A 334 -0.02 -9.16 10.57
N LYS A 335 0.43 -10.07 9.71
CA LYS A 335 1.71 -10.02 9.00
C LYS A 335 1.39 -9.87 7.53
N ILE A 336 1.62 -8.68 6.98
CA ILE A 336 1.37 -8.40 5.56
C ILE A 336 2.52 -7.59 4.99
N LEU A 337 2.91 -7.88 3.75
CA LEU A 337 3.75 -6.99 2.97
C LEU A 337 2.84 -5.96 2.28
N THR A 338 2.95 -4.68 2.65
CA THR A 338 2.21 -3.58 2.01
C THR A 338 3.19 -2.70 1.23
N GLY A 339 3.15 -2.78 -0.10
CA GLY A 339 4.18 -2.17 -0.94
C GLY A 339 5.53 -2.81 -0.65
N ASN A 340 6.49 -2.00 -0.19
CA ASN A 340 7.82 -2.47 0.22
C ASN A 340 7.94 -2.68 1.74
N LYS A 341 6.86 -2.53 2.51
CA LYS A 341 6.91 -2.49 3.96
C LYS A 341 6.24 -3.70 4.56
N TRP A 342 6.99 -4.55 5.26
CA TRP A 342 6.43 -5.62 6.07
C TRP A 342 5.77 -5.02 7.30
N ASN A 343 4.45 -5.02 7.35
CA ASN A 343 3.68 -4.58 8.51
C ASN A 343 3.34 -5.79 9.39
N ILE A 344 3.88 -5.78 10.60
CA ILE A 344 3.68 -6.80 11.61
C ILE A 344 2.96 -6.14 12.79
N GLU A 345 1.67 -6.46 12.94
CA GLU A 345 0.80 -5.81 13.92
C GLU A 345 0.06 -6.79 14.81
N ASN A 346 -0.17 -6.38 16.06
CA ASN A 346 -1.06 -7.02 17.04
C ASN A 346 -0.75 -8.49 17.35
N TYR A 347 0.52 -8.90 17.28
CA TYR A 347 0.97 -10.21 17.76
C TYR A 347 1.09 -10.20 19.28
N GLU A 348 0.51 -11.18 19.96
CA GLU A 348 0.60 -11.36 21.41
C GLU A 348 1.12 -12.76 21.73
N ASN A 349 2.19 -12.85 22.53
CA ASN A 349 2.84 -14.09 22.96
C ASN A 349 3.32 -15.01 21.83
N ASP A 350 3.49 -14.49 20.61
CA ASP A 350 4.04 -15.23 19.48
C ASP A 350 5.52 -14.91 19.30
N LYS A 351 6.37 -15.92 19.50
CA LYS A 351 7.83 -15.78 19.43
C LYS A 351 8.44 -16.14 18.08
N ASN A 352 7.63 -16.67 17.16
CA ASN A 352 8.12 -17.31 15.94
C ASN A 352 7.60 -16.58 14.68
N ILE A 353 7.61 -15.26 14.70
CA ILE A 353 7.29 -14.48 13.50
C ILE A 353 8.55 -14.44 12.65
N ILE A 354 8.56 -15.13 11.52
CA ILE A 354 9.73 -15.16 10.62
C ILE A 354 9.39 -14.35 9.37
N VAL A 355 10.22 -13.39 8.99
CA VAL A 355 10.13 -12.70 7.69
C VAL A 355 11.25 -13.23 6.81
N GLU A 356 10.91 -14.24 5.99
CA GLU A 356 11.77 -14.82 4.96
C GLU A 356 11.53 -14.08 3.62
N ASP A 357 12.49 -14.13 2.69
CA ASP A 357 12.43 -13.52 1.35
C ASP A 357 12.28 -11.98 1.32
N THR A 358 13.12 -11.28 2.09
CA THR A 358 13.21 -9.81 2.03
C THR A 358 13.95 -9.35 0.76
N PHE A 359 13.30 -8.49 -0.04
CA PHE A 359 13.89 -7.89 -1.24
C PHE A 359 14.64 -6.58 -0.93
N ILE A 360 15.58 -6.20 -1.80
CA ILE A 360 16.54 -5.07 -1.63
C ILE A 360 15.89 -3.71 -1.30
N ASN A 361 14.61 -3.50 -1.58
CA ASN A 361 13.91 -2.25 -1.35
C ASN A 361 12.94 -2.30 -0.16
N GLN A 362 12.96 -3.37 0.65
CA GLN A 362 11.98 -3.60 1.70
C GLN A 362 12.39 -3.08 3.09
N THR A 363 11.40 -2.59 3.84
CA THR A 363 11.50 -2.13 5.22
C THR A 363 10.63 -3.02 6.11
N VAL A 364 11.10 -3.37 7.30
CA VAL A 364 10.28 -4.12 8.27
C VAL A 364 9.76 -3.14 9.32
N TYR A 365 8.44 -3.14 9.52
CA TYR A 365 7.76 -2.24 10.43
C TYR A 365 6.85 -3.00 11.38
N ILE A 366 7.19 -2.88 12.64
CA ILE A 366 6.50 -3.52 13.74
C ILE A 366 5.74 -2.42 14.47
N PHE A 367 4.42 -2.56 14.52
CA PHE A 367 3.58 -1.61 15.24
C PHE A 367 2.51 -2.36 16.03
N GLY A 368 2.40 -2.11 17.33
CA GLY A 368 1.33 -2.76 18.07
C GLY A 368 1.06 -2.18 19.43
N TYR A 369 -0.11 -1.56 19.58
CA TYR A 369 -0.70 -1.14 20.87
C TYR A 369 -0.77 -2.28 21.93
N THR A 370 -0.52 -3.53 21.51
CA THR A 370 -0.56 -4.75 22.33
C THR A 370 0.57 -5.76 22.05
N CYS A 371 1.61 -5.42 21.27
CA CYS A 371 2.74 -6.35 21.06
C CYS A 371 3.41 -6.66 22.41
N THR A 372 3.11 -7.84 22.94
CA THR A 372 3.49 -8.28 24.28
C THR A 372 4.14 -9.64 24.16
N LYS A 373 5.44 -9.70 24.48
CA LYS A 373 6.26 -10.91 24.43
C LYS A 373 6.33 -11.52 23.02
N SER A 374 6.42 -10.66 22.01
CA SER A 374 6.48 -11.09 20.61
C SER A 374 7.93 -11.24 20.17
N GLY A 375 8.24 -12.27 19.39
CA GLY A 375 9.55 -12.58 18.85
C GLY A 375 9.52 -12.54 17.33
N LEU A 376 10.44 -11.79 16.75
CA LEU A 376 10.59 -11.60 15.32
C LEU A 376 11.98 -12.06 14.90
N VAL A 377 12.04 -12.88 13.86
CA VAL A 377 13.26 -13.22 13.15
C VAL A 377 13.21 -12.58 11.77
N VAL A 378 14.26 -11.84 11.46
CA VAL A 378 14.44 -11.12 10.20
C VAL A 378 15.74 -11.61 9.58
N ASP A 379 15.74 -11.89 8.29
CA ASP A 379 16.95 -12.30 7.57
C ASP A 379 17.89 -11.09 7.32
N SER A 380 17.88 -10.52 6.13
CA SER A 380 18.59 -9.27 5.80
C SER A 380 17.61 -8.16 5.41
N VAL A 381 17.77 -6.96 5.95
CA VAL A 381 16.94 -5.80 5.58
C VAL A 381 17.85 -4.69 5.08
N VAL A 382 17.65 -4.25 3.85
CA VAL A 382 18.53 -3.25 3.23
C VAL A 382 18.19 -1.82 3.66
N ALA A 383 16.95 -1.55 4.08
CA ALA A 383 16.51 -0.19 4.44
C ALA A 383 16.57 0.05 5.95
N THR A 384 15.50 -0.31 6.68
CA THR A 384 15.38 -0.06 8.12
C THR A 384 14.50 -1.14 8.78
N VAL A 385 14.72 -1.37 10.07
CA VAL A 385 13.80 -2.12 10.94
C VAL A 385 13.22 -1.14 11.96
N ASP A 386 11.92 -0.87 11.85
CA ASP A 386 11.20 0.05 12.72
C ASP A 386 10.38 -0.73 13.76
N ILE A 387 10.60 -0.44 15.03
CA ILE A 387 9.93 -1.04 16.19
C ILE A 387 9.17 0.07 16.91
N VAL A 388 7.85 0.07 16.80
CA VAL A 388 7.03 1.19 17.27
C VAL A 388 5.93 0.72 18.22
N ASN A 389 5.82 1.41 19.37
CA ASN A 389 4.71 1.25 20.31
C ASN A 389 4.58 -0.16 20.92
N CYS A 390 5.69 -0.88 21.13
CA CYS A 390 5.67 -2.26 21.63
C CYS A 390 5.86 -2.31 23.16
N LYS A 391 5.24 -3.28 23.85
CA LYS A 391 5.44 -3.44 25.31
C LYS A 391 6.61 -4.35 25.65
N SER A 392 6.78 -5.43 24.89
CA SER A 392 7.90 -6.35 25.03
C SER A 392 8.10 -7.07 23.71
N VAL A 393 9.27 -6.89 23.11
CA VAL A 393 9.61 -7.44 21.80
C VAL A 393 11.03 -8.01 21.80
N GLN A 394 11.22 -9.11 21.08
CA GLN A 394 12.52 -9.67 20.76
C GLN A 394 12.67 -9.64 19.24
N VAL A 395 13.77 -9.11 18.74
CA VAL A 395 14.07 -9.07 17.30
C VAL A 395 15.43 -9.71 17.08
N GLN A 396 15.49 -10.70 16.20
CA GLN A 396 16.73 -11.35 15.78
C GLN A 396 16.99 -11.05 14.31
N VAL A 397 18.16 -10.49 14.01
CA VAL A 397 18.64 -10.25 12.65
C VAL A 397 19.62 -11.36 12.30
N GLN A 398 19.37 -12.12 11.23
CA GLN A 398 20.22 -13.23 10.81
C GLN A 398 21.31 -12.81 9.82
N GLY A 399 21.02 -11.85 8.95
CA GLY A 399 21.96 -11.26 8.01
C GLY A 399 22.24 -9.80 8.35
N LYS A 400 22.17 -8.88 7.38
CA LYS A 400 22.57 -7.47 7.58
C LYS A 400 21.37 -6.51 7.67
N THR A 401 21.47 -5.50 8.53
CA THR A 401 20.52 -4.37 8.61
C THR A 401 21.25 -3.06 8.88
N PRO A 402 21.12 -2.01 8.05
CA PRO A 402 21.83 -0.74 8.28
C PRO A 402 21.32 0.07 9.46
N ILE A 403 20.00 0.13 9.68
CA ILE A 403 19.40 0.98 10.71
C ILE A 403 18.25 0.26 11.42
N ILE A 404 18.23 0.33 12.75
CA ILE A 404 17.11 -0.10 13.60
C ILE A 404 16.57 1.13 14.33
N VAL A 405 15.28 1.43 14.15
CA VAL A 405 14.60 2.54 14.82
C VAL A 405 13.63 1.98 15.86
N ILE A 406 13.71 2.45 17.09
CA ILE A 406 12.88 2.00 18.21
C ILE A 406 12.17 3.22 18.80
N ASP A 407 10.85 3.32 18.60
CA ASP A 407 10.03 4.43 19.12
C ASP A 407 8.94 3.91 20.06
N LYS A 408 8.76 4.57 21.22
CA LYS A 408 7.69 4.26 22.19
C LYS A 408 7.63 2.79 22.62
N THR A 409 8.77 2.16 22.85
CA THR A 409 8.82 0.73 23.22
C THR A 409 9.30 0.54 24.66
N ASP A 410 8.54 -0.20 25.47
CA ASP A 410 8.79 -0.31 26.92
C ASP A 410 9.90 -1.32 27.28
N SER A 411 10.10 -2.35 26.45
CA SER A 411 11.13 -3.38 26.61
C SER A 411 11.47 -4.02 25.26
N GLY A 412 12.76 -4.12 24.95
CA GLY A 412 13.25 -4.64 23.67
C GLY A 412 14.55 -5.41 23.81
N GLN A 413 14.62 -6.58 23.17
CA GLN A 413 15.83 -7.40 23.08
C GLN A 413 16.20 -7.59 21.61
N ILE A 414 17.31 -7.01 21.18
CA ILE A 414 17.76 -7.07 19.80
C ILE A 414 18.95 -8.04 19.72
N PHE A 415 18.87 -9.06 18.88
CA PHE A 415 19.94 -10.02 18.62
C PHE A 415 20.51 -9.74 17.24
N LEU A 416 21.80 -9.40 17.19
CA LEU A 416 22.49 -9.11 15.94
C LEU A 416 23.18 -10.37 15.38
N SER A 417 23.44 -10.37 14.08
CA SER A 417 24.34 -11.33 13.44
C SER A 417 25.77 -10.80 13.44
N GLU A 418 26.74 -11.66 13.11
CA GLU A 418 28.14 -11.24 12.91
C GLU A 418 28.30 -10.28 11.71
N GLU A 419 27.32 -10.26 10.79
CA GLU A 419 27.30 -9.40 9.59
C GLU A 419 26.68 -8.02 9.84
N CYS A 420 26.09 -7.79 11.02
CA CYS A 420 25.29 -6.61 11.37
C CYS A 420 25.92 -5.76 12.48
N LEU A 421 27.26 -5.75 12.58
CA LEU A 421 27.98 -5.00 13.61
C LEU A 421 28.07 -3.49 13.32
N ASP A 422 27.82 -3.07 12.09
CA ASP A 422 27.82 -1.68 11.63
C ASP A 422 26.43 -1.02 11.66
N VAL A 423 25.48 -1.61 12.38
CA VAL A 423 24.10 -1.11 12.48
C VAL A 423 23.99 0.18 13.29
N GLU A 424 23.22 1.14 12.79
CA GLU A 424 22.82 2.32 13.54
C GLU A 424 21.53 2.05 14.31
N ILE A 425 21.53 2.29 15.62
CA ILE A 425 20.34 2.10 16.46
C ILE A 425 19.85 3.46 16.95
N LEU A 426 18.63 3.81 16.55
CA LEU A 426 17.98 5.07 16.90
C LEU A 426 16.84 4.80 17.88
N THR A 427 16.94 5.32 19.10
CA THR A 427 15.89 5.15 20.12
C THR A 427 15.18 6.45 20.44
N ALA A 428 13.85 6.43 20.52
CA ALA A 428 13.02 7.54 20.98
C ALA A 428 11.93 7.03 21.94
N LYS A 429 11.77 7.70 23.09
CA LYS A 429 10.73 7.37 24.08
C LYS A 429 10.64 5.87 24.42
N SER A 430 11.77 5.19 24.45
CA SER A 430 11.86 3.75 24.68
C SER A 430 12.69 3.47 25.93
N SER A 431 12.36 2.42 26.65
CA SER A 431 13.02 2.01 27.90
C SER A 431 13.48 0.56 27.83
N SER A 432 14.46 0.18 28.65
CA SER A 432 14.90 -1.21 28.79
C SER A 432 15.20 -1.91 27.44
N ILE A 433 15.96 -1.23 26.58
CA ILE A 433 16.42 -1.76 25.30
C ILE A 433 17.82 -2.35 25.46
N ASN A 434 17.96 -3.64 25.15
CA ASN A 434 19.23 -4.35 25.19
C ASN A 434 19.58 -4.89 23.82
N VAL A 435 20.87 -4.79 23.47
CA VAL A 435 21.44 -5.26 22.21
C VAL A 435 22.42 -6.39 22.52
N ASN A 436 22.16 -7.55 21.94
CA ASN A 436 22.93 -8.77 22.09
C ASN A 436 23.86 -8.88 20.87
N ILE A 437 25.15 -8.70 21.11
CA ILE A 437 26.19 -8.69 20.08
C ILE A 437 26.89 -10.05 20.07
N PRO A 438 26.89 -10.80 18.96
CA PRO A 438 27.49 -12.14 18.89
C PRO A 438 29.02 -12.08 19.02
N GLY A 439 29.62 -13.12 19.62
CA GLY A 439 31.08 -13.29 19.70
C GLY A 439 31.81 -12.36 20.67
N MET A 440 31.09 -11.50 21.39
CA MET A 440 31.66 -10.57 22.38
C MET A 440 31.39 -10.97 23.84
N GLY A 441 30.65 -12.06 24.08
CA GLY A 441 30.42 -12.66 25.39
C GLY A 441 31.43 -13.74 25.76
N ASP A 442 31.31 -14.29 26.97
CA ASP A 442 32.18 -15.37 27.43
C ASP A 442 32.00 -16.61 26.53
N ASN A 443 33.10 -17.26 26.14
CA ASN A 443 33.12 -18.45 25.27
C ASN A 443 32.49 -18.27 23.86
N GLY A 444 32.36 -17.04 23.37
CA GLY A 444 31.80 -16.75 22.03
C GLY A 444 30.28 -16.58 22.01
N ASP A 445 29.64 -16.55 23.18
CA ASP A 445 28.21 -16.26 23.33
C ASP A 445 27.89 -14.77 23.06
N TYR A 446 26.60 -14.45 23.05
CA TYR A 446 26.11 -13.08 22.93
C TYR A 446 26.50 -12.23 24.15
N ALA A 447 27.01 -11.02 23.90
CA ALA A 447 27.16 -9.99 24.93
C ALA A 447 25.95 -9.05 24.93
N GLU A 448 25.23 -9.00 26.04
CA GLU A 448 24.13 -8.06 26.26
C GLU A 448 24.68 -6.67 26.61
N ARG A 449 24.27 -5.65 25.84
CA ARG A 449 24.64 -4.25 26.03
C ARG A 449 23.39 -3.38 26.12
N PRO A 450 23.17 -2.66 27.23
CA PRO A 450 22.02 -1.76 27.33
C PRO A 450 22.22 -0.50 26.50
N VAL A 451 21.17 -0.05 25.82
CA VAL A 451 21.14 1.25 25.17
C VAL A 451 20.89 2.33 26.24
N PRO A 452 21.72 3.39 26.33
CA PRO A 452 21.52 4.44 27.32
C PRO A 452 20.15 5.12 27.22
N GLU A 453 19.41 5.10 28.32
CA GLU A 453 18.08 5.73 28.42
C GLU A 453 18.11 7.11 29.10
N GLN A 454 19.13 7.37 29.93
CA GLN A 454 19.29 8.61 30.66
C GLN A 454 20.42 9.45 30.04
N PHE A 455 20.11 10.68 29.68
CA PHE A 455 21.09 11.64 29.16
C PHE A 455 21.25 12.80 30.13
N LYS A 456 22.49 13.16 30.41
CA LYS A 456 22.85 14.39 31.12
C LYS A 456 23.03 15.48 30.08
N THR A 457 22.17 16.49 30.14
CA THR A 457 22.29 17.68 29.30
C THR A 457 22.92 18.82 30.11
N THR A 458 24.02 19.38 29.60
CA THR A 458 24.68 20.56 30.16
C THR A 458 24.74 21.68 29.12
N ILE A 459 24.84 22.92 29.60
CA ILE A 459 25.06 24.09 28.74
C ILE A 459 26.55 24.38 28.75
N VAL A 460 27.19 24.29 27.58
CA VAL A 460 28.61 24.64 27.38
C VAL A 460 28.65 25.68 26.28
N GLU A 461 29.21 26.86 26.58
CA GLU A 461 29.31 27.99 25.64
C GLU A 461 27.97 28.38 25.00
N GLY A 462 26.87 28.30 25.76
CA GLY A 462 25.52 28.63 25.28
C GLY A 462 24.88 27.55 24.38
N LYS A 463 25.55 26.41 24.17
CA LYS A 463 25.02 25.25 23.44
C LYS A 463 24.63 24.14 24.41
N LEU A 464 23.53 23.45 24.10
CA LEU A 464 23.13 22.24 24.83
C LEU A 464 23.96 21.06 24.34
N ILE A 465 24.68 20.41 25.24
CA ILE A 465 25.42 19.17 25.00
C ILE A 465 24.79 18.08 25.85
N SER A 466 24.38 16.97 25.23
CA SER A 466 23.82 15.82 25.94
C SER A 466 24.76 14.63 25.84
N THR A 467 25.12 14.05 26.97
CA THR A 467 25.93 12.84 27.05
C THR A 467 25.13 11.73 27.73
N PRO A 468 25.25 10.46 27.30
CA PRO A 468 24.62 9.36 28.03
C PRO A 468 25.19 9.30 29.45
N VAL A 469 24.33 9.02 30.42
CA VAL A 469 24.75 8.73 31.79
C VAL A 469 25.17 7.27 31.83
N GLU A 470 26.46 7.02 32.03
CA GLU A 470 26.96 5.69 32.27
C GLU A 470 26.52 5.23 33.66
N HIS A 471 25.62 4.26 33.70
CA HIS A 471 25.42 3.46 34.91
C HIS A 471 26.28 2.20 34.72
N THR A 472 27.37 2.08 35.48
CA THR A 472 28.08 0.81 35.61
C THR A 472 27.13 -0.21 36.22
N GLY A 473 26.59 -1.08 35.38
CA GLY A 473 25.83 -2.28 35.73
C GLY A 473 26.40 -3.46 34.98
#